data_AF-A0A1F9MDD5-F1
#
_entry.id   AF-A0A1F9MDD5-F1
#
_cell.length_a   1.000
_cell.length_b   1.000
_cell.length_c   1.000
_cell.angle_alpha   90.00
_cell.angle_beta   90.00
_cell.angle_gamma   90.00
#
_symmetry.space_group_name_H-M   'P 1'
#
loop_
_entity.id
_entity.type
_entity.pdbx_description
1 polymer ?
#
loop_
_entity_poly.entity_id
_entity_poly.type
_entity_poly.pdbx_seq_one_letter_code
_entity_poly.pdbx_strand_id
1 'polypeptide(L)'
;MGRYFFIAVCAVVTLHFTGVTSTEVITPLLGFLAAHRTVILGGGLFGAFALVCAALIFNGVGLFAIFHLMAKAVYELVQFLLCAMCLAALIFWFDLGGYFWLEGGGALVIVLYFLLYGAAFSLRAFDFNYPIKDTLFSYSVLPLVCIAVIWGGSLIWQVL
;
A
#
# COMPACT_ATOMS: atom_id res chain seq x y z
N MET A 1 -17.46 -4.15 1.69
CA MET A 1 -16.75 -4.82 2.79
C MET A 1 -16.26 -6.23 2.46
N GLY A 2 -17.04 -7.11 1.81
CA GLY A 2 -16.65 -8.52 1.57
C GLY A 2 -15.39 -8.76 0.70
N ARG A 3 -15.18 -7.97 -0.37
CA ARG A 3 -14.03 -8.17 -1.29
C ARG A 3 -12.67 -7.88 -0.64
N TYR A 4 -12.65 -7.01 0.36
CA TYR A 4 -11.43 -6.52 1.01
C TYR A 4 -11.01 -7.40 2.19
N PHE A 5 -11.98 -7.91 2.93
CA PHE A 5 -11.76 -8.98 3.91
C PHE A 5 -11.19 -10.23 3.22
N PHE A 6 -11.72 -10.57 2.04
CA PHE A 6 -11.22 -11.68 1.23
C PHE A 6 -9.76 -11.49 0.79
N ILE A 7 -9.38 -10.30 0.31
CA ILE A 7 -7.99 -9.98 -0.05
C ILE A 7 -7.05 -10.08 1.17
N ALA A 8 -7.46 -9.53 2.31
CA ALA A 8 -6.69 -9.59 3.54
C ALA A 8 -6.51 -11.04 4.00
N VAL A 9 -7.57 -11.84 3.97
CA VAL A 9 -7.54 -13.27 4.30
C VAL A 9 -6.66 -14.05 3.31
N CYS A 10 -6.76 -13.80 2.01
CA CYS A 10 -5.92 -14.45 1.00
C CYS A 10 -4.44 -14.13 1.20
N ALA A 11 -4.08 -12.89 1.54
CA ALA A 11 -2.70 -12.51 1.83
C ALA A 11 -2.15 -13.15 3.11
N VAL A 12 -2.98 -13.26 4.16
CA VAL A 12 -2.61 -13.99 5.39
C VAL A 12 -2.45 -15.48 5.12
N VAL A 13 -3.38 -16.08 4.37
CA VAL A 13 -3.34 -17.51 4.02
C VAL A 13 -2.11 -17.83 3.18
N THR A 14 -1.74 -17.03 2.18
CA THR A 14 -0.52 -17.27 1.40
C THR A 14 0.75 -17.08 2.20
N LEU A 15 0.80 -16.13 3.14
CA LEU A 15 1.96 -15.96 4.04
C LEU A 15 2.07 -17.09 5.07
N HIS A 16 0.95 -17.64 5.55
CA HIS A 16 0.95 -18.69 6.57
C HIS A 16 1.21 -20.09 5.97
N PHE A 17 0.80 -20.35 4.71
CA PHE A 17 0.96 -21.65 4.05
C PHE A 17 2.37 -21.94 3.54
N THR A 18 3.27 -20.96 3.47
CA THR A 18 4.62 -21.17 2.92
C THR A 18 5.61 -21.78 3.92
N GLY A 19 5.26 -21.90 5.21
CA GLY A 19 6.11 -22.54 6.22
C GLY A 19 7.46 -21.86 6.47
N VAL A 20 7.63 -20.64 5.95
CA VAL A 20 8.85 -19.84 6.10
C VAL A 20 8.79 -19.09 7.43
N THR A 21 9.88 -19.09 8.19
CA THR A 21 9.94 -18.32 9.44
C THR A 21 9.97 -16.82 9.15
N SER A 22 9.38 -16.01 10.02
CA SER A 22 9.29 -14.55 9.81
C SER A 22 10.65 -13.88 9.61
N THR A 23 11.70 -14.41 10.26
CA THR A 23 13.09 -13.96 10.13
C THR A 23 13.68 -14.20 8.74
N GLU A 24 13.38 -15.34 8.12
CA GLU A 24 13.82 -15.72 6.78
C GLU A 24 13.16 -14.87 5.69
N VAL A 25 11.97 -14.31 5.95
CA VAL A 25 11.27 -13.41 5.02
C VAL A 25 11.69 -11.95 5.21
N ILE A 26 11.78 -11.49 6.47
CA ILE A 26 11.95 -10.05 6.75
C ILE A 26 13.35 -9.56 6.39
N THR A 27 14.39 -10.36 6.63
CA THR A 27 15.79 -9.97 6.40
C THR A 27 16.10 -9.71 4.92
N PRO A 28 15.79 -10.62 3.98
CA PRO A 28 15.99 -10.34 2.55
C PRO A 28 15.05 -9.26 2.02
N LEU A 29 13.84 -9.14 2.56
CA LEU A 29 12.90 -8.09 2.20
C LEU A 29 13.43 -6.70 2.57
N LEU A 30 13.89 -6.52 3.81
CA LEU A 30 14.51 -5.28 4.26
C LEU A 30 15.80 -4.97 3.48
N GLY A 31 16.61 -5.98 3.19
CA GLY A 31 17.80 -5.85 2.34
C GLY A 31 17.46 -5.38 0.93
N PHE A 32 16.43 -5.95 0.30
CA PHE A 32 15.95 -5.54 -1.01
C PHE A 32 15.41 -4.10 -1.01
N LEU A 33 14.60 -3.75 0.00
CA LEU A 33 14.04 -2.42 0.19
C LEU A 33 15.13 -1.36 0.39
N ALA A 34 16.14 -1.66 1.20
CA ALA A 34 17.28 -0.78 1.41
C ALA A 34 18.07 -0.57 0.12
N ALA A 35 18.36 -1.65 -0.61
CA ALA A 35 19.13 -1.60 -1.86
C ALA A 35 18.42 -0.81 -2.98
N HIS A 36 17.09 -0.89 -3.07
CA HIS A 36 16.32 -0.28 -4.15
C HIS A 36 15.52 0.96 -3.70
N ARG A 37 15.79 1.47 -2.50
CA ARG A 37 15.00 2.54 -1.88
C ARG A 37 14.81 3.75 -2.79
N THR A 38 15.89 4.24 -3.41
CA THR A 38 15.86 5.42 -4.29
C THR A 38 15.06 5.17 -5.56
N VAL A 39 15.17 3.97 -6.14
CA VAL A 39 14.42 3.56 -7.33
C VAL A 39 12.94 3.41 -7.02
N ILE A 40 12.60 2.83 -5.87
CA ILE A 40 11.20 2.66 -5.42
C ILE A 40 10.57 4.03 -5.14
N LEU A 41 11.27 4.90 -4.40
CA LEU A 41 10.78 6.25 -4.08
C LEU A 41 10.64 7.10 -5.36
N GLY A 42 11.70 7.17 -6.16
CA GLY A 42 11.72 7.96 -7.39
C GLY A 42 10.73 7.44 -8.42
N GLY A 43 10.73 6.13 -8.67
CA GLY A 43 9.85 5.47 -9.63
C GLY A 43 8.38 5.56 -9.25
N GLY A 44 8.05 5.39 -7.96
CA GLY A 44 6.66 5.51 -7.51
C GLY A 44 6.14 6.95 -7.52
N LEU A 45 6.94 7.93 -7.09
CA LEU A 45 6.57 9.34 -7.16
C LEU A 45 6.44 9.82 -8.60
N PHE A 46 7.43 9.51 -9.44
CA PHE A 46 7.40 9.86 -10.86
C PHE A 46 6.28 9.13 -11.59
N GLY A 47 6.01 7.87 -11.24
CA GLY A 47 4.91 7.08 -11.78
C GLY A 47 3.54 7.68 -11.45
N ALA A 48 3.34 8.11 -10.20
CA ALA A 48 2.11 8.80 -9.80
C ALA A 48 1.93 10.12 -10.57
N PHE A 49 3.00 10.92 -10.68
CA PHE A 49 2.98 12.17 -11.43
C PHE A 49 2.70 11.93 -12.92
N ALA A 50 3.40 10.99 -13.55
CA ALA A 50 3.20 10.62 -14.94
C ALA A 50 1.78 10.14 -15.21
N LEU A 51 1.19 9.36 -14.30
CA LEU A 51 -0.19 8.89 -14.41
C LEU A 51 -1.20 10.05 -14.37
N VAL A 52 -0.98 11.04 -13.49
CA VAL A 52 -1.82 12.24 -13.41
C VAL A 52 -1.66 13.11 -14.66
N CYS A 53 -0.43 13.37 -15.09
CA CYS A 53 -0.14 14.13 -16.30
C CYS A 53 -0.76 13.47 -17.54
N ALA A 54 -0.60 12.15 -17.69
CA ALA A 54 -1.21 11.40 -18.78
C ALA A 54 -2.74 11.50 -18.72
N ALA A 55 -3.34 11.39 -17.53
CA ALA A 55 -4.79 11.53 -17.40
C ALA A 55 -5.30 12.91 -17.85
N LEU A 56 -4.59 13.98 -17.51
CA LEU A 56 -4.97 15.34 -17.90
C LEU A 56 -4.78 15.59 -19.40
N ILE A 57 -3.67 15.12 -19.99
CA ILE A 57 -3.36 15.33 -21.43
C ILE A 57 -4.28 14.52 -22.33
N PHE A 58 -4.52 13.25 -21.99
CA PHE A 58 -5.25 12.32 -22.86
C PHE A 58 -6.77 12.30 -22.64
N ASN A 59 -7.29 13.06 -21.66
CA ASN A 59 -8.73 13.21 -21.47
C ASN A 59 -9.45 13.71 -22.74
N GLY A 60 -8.76 14.48 -23.59
CA GLY A 60 -9.32 15.03 -24.82
C GLY A 60 -9.11 14.20 -26.10
N VAL A 61 -8.38 13.08 -26.07
CA VAL A 61 -7.86 12.41 -27.29
C VAL A 61 -8.53 11.06 -27.59
N GLY A 62 -9.58 10.68 -26.86
CA GLY A 62 -10.33 9.44 -27.14
C GLY A 62 -9.65 8.13 -26.68
N LEU A 63 -8.43 8.19 -26.13
CA LEU A 63 -7.73 7.07 -25.46
C LEU A 63 -8.23 6.81 -24.02
N PHE A 64 -9.35 7.43 -23.66
CA PHE A 64 -9.93 7.48 -22.32
C PHE A 64 -10.08 6.09 -21.68
N ALA A 65 -10.59 5.10 -22.41
CA ALA A 65 -10.88 3.77 -21.87
C ALA A 65 -9.62 3.03 -21.39
N ILE A 66 -8.51 3.15 -22.13
CA ILE A 66 -7.25 2.46 -21.79
C ILE A 66 -6.63 3.10 -20.56
N PHE A 67 -6.52 4.43 -20.52
CA PHE A 67 -5.95 5.13 -19.38
C PHE A 67 -6.81 5.01 -18.11
N HIS A 68 -8.13 5.02 -18.26
CA HIS A 68 -9.04 4.74 -17.15
C HIS A 68 -8.82 3.31 -16.60
N LEU A 69 -8.70 2.31 -17.48
CA LEU A 69 -8.45 0.92 -17.07
C LEU A 69 -7.07 0.78 -16.39
N MET A 70 -6.03 1.43 -16.91
CA MET A 70 -4.71 1.47 -16.27
C MET A 70 -4.75 2.15 -14.90
N ALA A 71 -5.39 3.31 -14.77
CA ALA A 71 -5.54 4.00 -13.49
C ALA A 71 -6.30 3.14 -12.48
N LYS A 72 -7.34 2.43 -12.92
CA LYS A 72 -8.09 1.49 -12.07
C LYS A 72 -7.23 0.30 -11.63
N ALA A 73 -6.46 -0.28 -12.54
CA ALA A 73 -5.57 -1.40 -12.22
C ALA A 73 -4.48 -0.98 -11.21
N VAL A 74 -3.85 0.17 -11.42
CA VAL A 74 -2.87 0.73 -10.47
C VAL A 74 -3.53 0.98 -9.12
N TYR A 75 -4.72 1.57 -9.11
CA TYR A 75 -5.47 1.83 -7.89
C TYR A 75 -5.75 0.55 -7.10
N GLU A 76 -6.30 -0.49 -7.74
CA GLU A 76 -6.58 -1.78 -7.08
C GLU A 76 -5.30 -2.51 -6.61
N LEU A 77 -4.23 -2.46 -7.40
CA LEU A 77 -2.94 -3.05 -7.05
C LEU A 77 -2.32 -2.38 -5.81
N VAL A 78 -2.37 -1.04 -5.75
CA VAL A 78 -1.82 -0.28 -4.63
C VAL A 78 -2.60 -0.53 -3.35
N GLN A 79 -3.94 -0.68 -3.44
CA GLN A 79 -4.75 -1.08 -2.29
C GLN A 79 -4.35 -2.46 -1.77
N PHE A 80 -4.17 -3.43 -2.68
CA PHE A 80 -3.73 -4.78 -2.33
C PHE A 80 -2.38 -4.75 -1.61
N LEU A 81 -1.41 -4.00 -2.16
CA LEU A 81 -0.07 -3.84 -1.57
C LEU A 81 -0.11 -3.17 -0.19
N LEU A 82 -0.90 -2.09 -0.02
CA LEU A 82 -1.07 -1.44 1.28
C LEU A 82 -1.65 -2.38 2.33
N CYS A 83 -2.65 -3.17 1.96
CA CYS A 83 -3.25 -4.16 2.85
C CYS A 83 -2.23 -5.26 3.23
N ALA A 84 -1.52 -5.80 2.24
CA ALA A 84 -0.51 -6.83 2.45
C ALA A 84 0.61 -6.33 3.36
N MET A 85 1.04 -5.08 3.20
CA MET A 85 2.04 -4.46 4.07
C MET A 85 1.56 -4.27 5.50
N CYS A 86 0.32 -3.81 5.70
CA CYS A 86 -0.22 -3.66 7.06
C CYS A 86 -0.33 -5.01 7.78
N LEU A 87 -0.72 -6.06 7.05
CA LEU A 87 -0.77 -7.41 7.59
C LEU A 87 0.62 -7.95 7.90
N ALA A 88 1.57 -7.82 6.97
CA ALA A 88 2.95 -8.23 7.19
C ALA A 88 3.56 -7.51 8.41
N ALA A 89 3.31 -6.21 8.56
CA ALA A 89 3.80 -5.45 9.70
C ALA A 89 3.21 -5.92 11.04
N LEU A 90 1.93 -6.29 11.08
CA LEU A 90 1.33 -6.89 12.28
C LEU A 90 1.91 -8.26 12.59
N ILE A 91 2.03 -9.14 11.59
CA ILE A 91 2.60 -10.49 11.74
C ILE A 91 4.03 -10.39 12.28
N PHE A 92 4.87 -9.54 11.68
CA PHE A 92 6.24 -9.35 12.12
C PHE A 92 6.34 -8.74 13.52
N TRP A 93 5.44 -7.84 13.88
CA TRP A 93 5.40 -7.29 15.23
C TRP A 93 5.02 -8.36 16.27
N PHE A 94 4.02 -9.19 15.99
CA PHE A 94 3.62 -10.28 16.89
C PHE A 94 4.69 -11.38 17.03
N ASP A 95 5.41 -11.71 15.96
CA ASP A 95 6.36 -12.83 15.95
C ASP A 95 7.78 -12.42 16.40
N LEU A 96 8.24 -11.22 16.01
CA LEU A 96 9.62 -10.77 16.22
C LEU A 96 9.74 -9.60 17.20
N GLY A 97 8.63 -8.96 17.58
CA GLY A 97 8.65 -7.70 18.35
C GLY A 97 9.24 -6.51 17.60
N GLY A 98 9.61 -6.69 16.32
CA GLY A 98 10.27 -5.68 15.48
C GLY A 98 9.27 -4.74 14.80
N TYR A 99 9.70 -3.50 14.58
CA TYR A 99 8.87 -2.47 13.94
C TYR A 99 9.21 -2.35 12.45
N PHE A 100 8.60 -3.21 11.62
CA PHE A 100 8.79 -3.19 10.15
C PHE A 100 8.57 -1.80 9.53
N TRP A 101 7.66 -1.01 10.09
CA TRP A 101 7.39 0.36 9.69
C TRP A 101 8.61 1.29 9.81
N LEU A 102 9.39 1.14 10.88
CA LEU A 102 10.59 1.95 11.14
C LEU A 102 11.81 1.46 10.35
N GLU A 103 11.89 0.17 10.06
CA GLU A 103 13.05 -0.46 9.42
C GLU A 103 13.06 -0.36 7.88
N GLY A 104 12.02 0.23 7.28
CA GLY A 104 11.98 0.50 5.84
C GLY A 104 10.58 0.48 5.24
N GLY A 105 9.62 -0.19 5.89
CA GLY A 105 8.23 -0.28 5.44
C GLY A 105 7.53 1.08 5.32
N GLY A 106 7.86 2.04 6.21
CA GLY A 106 7.25 3.37 6.20
C GLY A 106 7.49 4.16 4.91
N ALA A 107 8.71 4.09 4.36
CA ALA A 107 9.03 4.78 3.12
C ALA A 107 8.20 4.24 1.94
N LEU A 108 8.01 2.92 1.88
CA LEU A 108 7.24 2.29 0.80
C LEU A 108 5.75 2.59 0.93
N VAL A 109 5.21 2.71 2.14
CA VAL A 109 3.82 3.12 2.34
C VAL A 109 3.57 4.57 1.92
N ILE A 110 4.52 5.48 2.15
CA ILE A 110 4.43 6.84 1.60
C ILE A 110 4.33 6.79 0.06
N VAL A 111 5.16 5.98 -0.59
CA VAL A 111 5.12 5.82 -2.05
C VAL A 111 3.78 5.25 -2.54
N LEU A 112 3.30 4.20 -1.87
CA LEU A 112 2.00 3.61 -2.18
C LEU A 112 0.87 4.62 -1.98
N TYR A 113 0.94 5.48 -0.96
CA TYR A 113 -0.04 6.56 -0.83
C TYR A 113 0.01 7.53 -2.00
N PHE A 114 1.19 7.98 -2.42
CA PHE A 114 1.30 8.87 -3.58
C PHE A 114 0.71 8.23 -4.85
N LEU A 115 0.98 6.94 -5.08
CA LEU A 115 0.40 6.19 -6.19
C LEU A 115 -1.13 6.02 -6.06
N LEU A 116 -1.64 5.75 -4.85
CA LEU A 116 -3.07 5.60 -4.60
C LEU A 116 -3.82 6.92 -4.87
N TYR A 117 -3.29 8.03 -4.34
CA TYR A 117 -3.86 9.37 -4.52
C TYR A 117 -3.75 9.80 -5.99
N GLY A 118 -2.62 9.55 -6.65
CA GLY A 118 -2.43 9.82 -8.07
C GLY A 118 -3.43 9.03 -8.94
N ALA A 119 -3.58 7.74 -8.68
CA ALA A 119 -4.52 6.89 -9.40
C ALA A 119 -5.99 7.28 -9.16
N ALA A 120 -6.37 7.58 -7.92
CA ALA A 120 -7.72 8.07 -7.60
C ALA A 120 -8.02 9.42 -8.28
N PHE A 121 -7.02 10.31 -8.32
CA PHE A 121 -7.14 11.59 -9.01
C PHE A 121 -7.29 11.41 -10.52
N SER A 122 -6.47 10.54 -11.14
CA SER A 122 -6.61 10.18 -12.55
C SER A 122 -7.99 9.59 -12.86
N LEU A 123 -8.50 8.71 -11.99
CA LEU A 123 -9.86 8.17 -12.14
C LEU A 123 -10.93 9.26 -12.06
N ARG A 124 -10.78 10.25 -11.19
CA ARG A 124 -11.71 11.39 -11.10
C ARG A 124 -11.62 12.35 -12.29
N ALA A 125 -10.43 12.54 -12.84
CA ALA A 125 -10.25 13.33 -14.05
C ALA A 125 -11.01 12.72 -15.23
N PHE A 126 -11.12 11.40 -15.26
CA PHE A 126 -11.91 10.66 -16.24
C PHE A 126 -13.39 10.56 -15.86
N ASP A 127 -13.70 10.21 -14.62
CA ASP A 127 -15.05 10.10 -14.07
C ASP A 127 -15.26 11.11 -12.94
N PHE A 128 -15.87 12.23 -13.27
CA PHE A 128 -16.19 13.29 -12.31
C PHE A 128 -17.12 12.87 -11.17
N ASN A 129 -17.75 11.68 -11.21
CA ASN A 129 -18.53 11.17 -10.09
C ASN A 129 -17.75 10.21 -9.19
N TYR A 130 -16.49 9.89 -9.51
CA TYR A 130 -15.70 8.94 -8.72
C TYR A 130 -15.52 9.41 -7.26
N PRO A 131 -15.92 8.61 -6.24
CA PRO A 131 -15.96 9.03 -4.84
C PRO A 131 -14.58 8.99 -4.18
N ILE A 132 -13.68 9.92 -4.57
CA ILE A 132 -12.31 10.01 -4.06
C ILE A 132 -12.27 10.10 -2.53
N LYS A 133 -13.11 10.94 -1.91
CA LYS A 133 -12.99 11.27 -0.49
C LYS A 133 -13.22 10.04 0.40
N ASP A 134 -14.33 9.35 0.19
CA ASP A 134 -14.71 8.20 1.02
C ASP A 134 -13.76 7.02 0.82
N THR A 135 -13.31 6.82 -0.42
CA THR A 135 -12.40 5.74 -0.75
C THR A 135 -11.00 5.99 -0.19
N LEU A 136 -10.39 7.16 -0.44
CA LEU A 136 -9.05 7.48 0.09
C LEU A 136 -9.03 7.50 1.62
N PHE A 137 -10.05 8.06 2.26
CA PHE A 137 -10.14 8.08 3.71
C PHE A 137 -10.12 6.65 4.29
N SER A 138 -10.89 5.73 3.70
CA SER A 138 -10.95 4.33 4.14
C SER A 138 -9.58 3.64 4.08
N TYR A 139 -8.77 3.89 3.05
CA TYR A 139 -7.43 3.31 2.93
C TYR A 139 -6.38 4.03 3.77
N SER A 140 -6.59 5.31 4.07
CA SER A 140 -5.73 6.05 5.00
C SER A 140 -5.88 5.58 6.45
N VAL A 141 -7.07 5.12 6.84
CA VAL A 141 -7.32 4.58 8.19
C VAL A 141 -6.55 3.28 8.44
N LEU A 142 -6.35 2.43 7.43
CA LEU A 142 -5.78 1.09 7.63
C LEU A 142 -4.33 1.11 8.19
N PRO A 143 -3.37 1.85 7.62
CA PRO A 143 -2.03 1.98 8.21
C PRO A 143 -2.04 2.71 9.55
N LEU A 144 -2.93 3.68 9.75
CA LEU A 144 -3.06 4.40 11.03
C LEU A 144 -3.49 3.46 12.16
N VAL A 145 -4.49 2.62 11.90
CA VAL A 145 -4.94 1.59 12.86
C VAL A 145 -3.82 0.59 13.10
N CYS A 146 -3.12 0.13 12.06
CA CYS A 146 -1.97 -0.77 12.19
C CYS A 146 -0.89 -0.19 13.11
N ILE A 147 -0.50 1.08 12.90
CA ILE A 147 0.48 1.79 13.73
C ILE A 147 -0.05 1.92 15.17
N ALA A 148 -1.32 2.28 15.35
CA ALA A 148 -1.93 2.44 16.67
C ALA A 148 -1.97 1.11 17.45
N VAL A 149 -2.26 -0.02 16.80
CA VAL A 149 -2.21 -1.35 17.44
C VAL A 149 -0.79 -1.68 17.88
N ILE A 150 0.20 -1.46 17.01
CA ILE A 150 1.61 -1.76 17.29
C ILE A 150 2.14 -0.88 18.44
N TRP A 151 1.83 0.42 18.44
CA TRP A 151 2.20 1.35 19.51
C TRP A 151 1.44 1.11 20.82
N GLY A 152 0.15 0.85 20.75
CA GLY A 152 -0.66 0.52 21.93
C GLY A 152 -0.21 -0.79 22.58
N GLY A 153 0.08 -1.80 21.75
CA GLY A 153 0.58 -3.10 22.22
C GLY A 153 1.96 -3.00 22.87
N SER A 154 2.86 -2.16 22.36
CA SER A 154 4.18 -2.00 22.95
C SER A 154 4.20 -1.24 24.27
N LEU A 155 3.29 -0.28 24.45
CA LEU A 155 3.08 0.38 25.75
C LEU A 155 2.62 -0.61 26.82
N ILE A 156 1.75 -1.56 26.46
CA ILE A 156 1.26 -2.59 27.39
C ILE A 156 2.39 -3.59 27.73
N TRP A 157 3.20 -3.99 26.75
CA TRP A 157 4.30 -4.93 26.93
C TRP A 157 5.47 -4.36 27.77
N GLN A 158 5.62 -3.04 27.83
CA GLN A 158 6.63 -2.38 28.68
C GLN A 158 6.20 -2.24 30.15
N VAL A 159 4.92 -2.44 30.45
CA VAL A 159 4.35 -2.28 31.79
C VAL A 159 4.16 -3.61 32.52
N LEU A 160 4.25 -4.74 31.79
CA LEU A 160 4.25 -6.12 32.30
C LEU A 160 5.69 -6.65 32.46
#